data_AF-A0A7J8LFA1-F1
#
_entry.id   AF-A0A7J8LFA1-F1
#
_cell.length_a   1.000
_cell.length_b   1.000
_cell.length_c   1.000
_cell.angle_alpha   90.00
_cell.angle_beta   90.00
_cell.angle_gamma   90.00
#
_symmetry.space_group_name_H-M   'P 1'
#
loop_
_entity.id
_entity.type
_entity.pdbx_description
1 polymer ?
#
loop_
_entity_poly.entity_id
_entity_poly.type
_entity_poly.pdbx_seq_one_letter_code
_entity_poly.pdbx_strand_id
1 'polypeptide(L)'
;MTGLNIDQSPSNSNLPQFCIFAFMWRPGPRDGIIQCFIKRDKSKLTYHLFLCLSPALLVENGKFLLSAQRTRRTTSTEYIISMNADNISRSSSSYIGKLRSNFLGTKFIIYDTQPAYTASSHVPPPGRTSRRFYSKKVSPKVPTGSYNIAQISYELNVLGTRGPRKMHCIMHSIPASALGVGGSVPGQPELLRHPLEDSFRSISFSKSLDHSVEFSSSRFSDVGVSHKDDGDGNMRPLILKNKAPRWHEQLQCWCLNFRGRVTVASVKNFQLIAAAQPASSGPAPPDMDKVILQFGKVGKDMFTMDYRYPLSAFQAFAICLSSFD
;
A
#
# COMPACT_ATOMS: atom_id res chain seq x y z
N MET A 1 -36.31 33.64 -15.84
CA MET A 1 -36.28 33.13 -17.23
C MET A 1 -34.95 33.57 -17.81
N THR A 2 -33.98 32.76 -18.19
CA THR A 2 -33.77 31.32 -18.47
C THR A 2 -32.24 31.15 -18.36
N GLY A 3 -31.68 30.30 -17.50
CA GLY A 3 -31.62 28.86 -17.70
C GLY A 3 -30.60 28.49 -18.77
N LEU A 4 -29.30 28.43 -18.45
CA LEU A 4 -28.28 27.79 -19.29
C LEU A 4 -27.74 26.56 -18.57
N ASN A 5 -28.04 25.42 -19.19
CA ASN A 5 -27.80 24.06 -18.75
C ASN A 5 -26.32 23.75 -18.51
N ILE A 6 -26.05 23.14 -17.37
CA ILE A 6 -24.89 22.28 -17.14
C ILE A 6 -25.31 20.89 -17.61
N ASP A 7 -25.09 20.58 -18.88
CA ASP A 7 -25.14 19.19 -19.33
C ASP A 7 -24.29 19.00 -20.59
N GLN A 8 -23.04 18.60 -20.35
CA GLN A 8 -22.18 17.90 -21.31
C GLN A 8 -20.92 17.41 -20.57
N SER A 9 -21.11 16.46 -19.65
CA SER A 9 -20.01 15.58 -19.24
C SER A 9 -19.83 14.52 -20.32
N PRO A 10 -18.64 14.34 -20.93
CA PRO A 10 -18.45 13.27 -21.88
C PRO A 10 -18.47 11.94 -21.11
N SER A 11 -19.49 11.14 -21.39
CA SER A 11 -19.57 9.72 -21.09
C SER A 11 -18.40 9.00 -21.76
N ASN A 12 -17.25 8.91 -21.10
CA ASN A 12 -16.09 8.20 -21.63
C ASN A 12 -15.69 7.06 -20.68
N SER A 13 -16.21 5.88 -21.01
CA SER A 13 -15.92 4.59 -20.38
C SER A 13 -14.49 4.09 -20.62
N ASN A 14 -13.61 4.89 -21.26
CA ASN A 14 -12.24 4.54 -21.61
C ASN A 14 -11.22 5.50 -21.00
N LEU A 15 -10.99 5.39 -19.69
CA LEU A 15 -9.74 5.88 -19.09
C LEU A 15 -8.60 5.03 -19.68
N PRO A 16 -7.60 5.63 -20.38
CA PRO A 16 -6.57 4.86 -21.07
C PRO A 16 -5.77 3.98 -20.10
N GLN A 17 -5.27 2.83 -20.59
CA GLN A 17 -4.48 1.85 -19.81
C GLN A 17 -3.35 2.52 -19.00
N PHE A 18 -2.75 3.57 -19.56
CA PHE A 18 -1.72 4.39 -18.93
C PHE A 18 -2.20 5.14 -17.67
N CYS A 19 -3.44 5.64 -17.66
CA CYS A 19 -4.04 6.27 -16.48
C CYS A 19 -4.37 5.27 -15.37
N ILE A 20 -4.67 4.00 -15.71
CA ILE A 20 -4.91 2.93 -14.73
C ILE A 20 -3.58 2.55 -14.03
N PHE A 21 -2.49 2.47 -14.80
CA PHE A 21 -1.16 2.18 -14.25
C PHE A 21 -0.73 3.21 -13.20
N ALA A 22 -0.91 4.51 -13.49
CA ALA A 22 -0.62 5.58 -12.52
C ALA A 22 -1.55 5.55 -11.30
N PHE A 23 -2.82 5.19 -11.48
CA PHE A 23 -3.82 5.16 -10.40
C PHE A 23 -3.47 4.17 -9.28
N MET A 24 -2.86 3.04 -9.60
CA MET A 24 -2.55 1.99 -8.63
C MET A 24 -1.53 2.41 -7.56
N TRP A 25 -0.57 3.25 -7.97
CA TRP A 25 0.54 3.71 -7.14
C TRP A 25 0.31 5.11 -6.57
N ARG A 26 -0.64 5.84 -7.13
CA ARG A 26 -1.05 7.15 -6.64
C ARG A 26 -1.78 7.00 -5.30
N PRO A 27 -1.38 7.73 -4.26
CA PRO A 27 -2.15 7.85 -3.03
C PRO A 27 -3.57 8.33 -3.31
N GLY A 28 -4.52 7.88 -2.49
CA GLY A 28 -5.88 8.42 -2.53
C GLY A 28 -5.90 9.94 -2.28
N PRO A 29 -7.03 10.61 -2.59
CA PRO A 29 -7.21 12.02 -2.28
C PRO A 29 -7.23 12.26 -0.75
N ARG A 30 -6.81 13.46 -0.32
CA ARG A 30 -6.84 13.89 1.10
C ARG A 30 -8.26 14.14 1.61
N ASP A 31 -9.09 14.73 0.75
CA ASP A 31 -10.45 15.18 1.08
C ASP A 31 -11.53 14.17 0.72
N GLY A 32 -11.14 13.07 0.06
CA GLY A 32 -12.04 12.04 -0.43
C GLY A 32 -11.77 10.65 0.16
N ILE A 33 -12.58 9.71 -0.28
CA ILE A 33 -12.37 8.27 -0.08
C ILE A 33 -12.54 7.62 -1.46
N ILE A 34 -11.59 6.78 -1.84
CA ILE A 34 -11.75 5.89 -2.99
C ILE A 34 -12.42 4.63 -2.48
N GLN A 35 -13.59 4.34 -3.04
CA GLN A 35 -14.38 3.17 -2.71
C GLN A 35 -14.07 2.03 -3.68
N CYS A 36 -13.73 0.87 -3.15
CA CYS A 36 -13.45 -0.34 -3.90
C CYS A 36 -14.19 -1.54 -3.31
N PHE A 37 -14.17 -2.64 -4.04
CA PHE A 37 -14.56 -3.95 -3.52
C PHE A 37 -13.61 -5.04 -4.01
N ILE A 38 -13.50 -6.11 -3.23
CA ILE A 38 -12.71 -7.29 -3.51
C ILE A 38 -13.67 -8.46 -3.74
N LYS A 39 -13.57 -9.09 -4.91
CA LYS A 39 -14.19 -10.39 -5.21
C LYS A 39 -13.15 -11.48 -5.02
N ARG A 40 -13.48 -12.51 -4.24
CA ARG A 40 -12.60 -13.66 -3.98
C ARG A 40 -13.10 -14.88 -4.74
N ASP A 41 -12.20 -15.58 -5.44
CA ASP A 41 -12.45 -16.93 -5.91
C ASP A 41 -11.69 -17.90 -5.00
N LYS A 42 -12.42 -18.62 -4.14
CA LYS A 42 -11.82 -19.60 -3.23
C LYS A 42 -11.22 -20.79 -3.94
N SER A 43 -11.79 -21.20 -5.07
CA SER A 43 -11.35 -22.38 -5.82
C SER A 43 -10.00 -22.14 -6.48
N LYS A 44 -9.82 -20.94 -7.05
CA LYS A 44 -8.58 -20.51 -7.70
C LYS A 44 -7.59 -19.84 -6.74
N LEU A 45 -8.00 -19.60 -5.49
CA LEU A 45 -7.25 -18.83 -4.51
C LEU A 45 -6.88 -17.43 -5.02
N THR A 46 -7.76 -16.83 -5.82
CA THR A 46 -7.56 -15.51 -6.42
C THR A 46 -8.46 -14.45 -5.79
N TYR A 47 -8.01 -13.20 -5.88
CA TYR A 47 -8.64 -12.03 -5.33
C TYR A 47 -8.56 -10.92 -6.36
N HIS A 48 -9.70 -10.32 -6.69
CA HIS A 48 -9.79 -9.27 -7.70
C HIS A 48 -10.33 -7.98 -7.06
N LEU A 49 -9.55 -6.91 -7.19
CA LEU A 49 -9.90 -5.58 -6.73
C LEU A 49 -10.58 -4.79 -7.85
N PHE A 50 -11.68 -4.13 -7.50
CA PHE A 50 -12.44 -3.28 -8.41
C PHE A 50 -12.72 -1.92 -7.76
N LEU A 51 -12.63 -0.85 -8.55
CA LEU A 51 -13.12 0.49 -8.21
C LEU A 51 -14.65 0.53 -8.31
N CYS A 52 -15.31 1.08 -7.29
CA CYS A 52 -16.74 1.39 -7.33
C CYS A 52 -16.99 2.58 -8.26
N LEU A 53 -17.87 2.42 -9.26
CA LEU A 53 -18.29 3.51 -10.16
C LEU A 53 -19.63 4.13 -9.77
N SER A 54 -20.42 3.46 -8.92
CA SER A 54 -21.68 3.96 -8.40
C SER A 54 -21.79 3.67 -6.90
N PRO A 55 -22.33 4.61 -6.10
CA PRO A 55 -22.62 4.38 -4.69
C PRO A 55 -23.74 3.34 -4.46
N ALA A 56 -24.59 3.09 -5.47
CA ALA A 56 -25.92 2.53 -5.25
C ALA A 56 -25.97 1.00 -5.13
N LEU A 57 -25.09 0.21 -5.76
CA LEU A 57 -25.15 -1.24 -5.68
C LEU A 57 -23.76 -1.88 -5.82
N LEU A 58 -23.42 -2.75 -4.87
CA LEU A 58 -22.24 -3.61 -4.85
C LEU A 58 -22.28 -4.72 -5.93
N VAL A 59 -23.12 -4.58 -6.95
CA VAL A 59 -23.45 -5.65 -7.88
C VAL A 59 -23.10 -5.16 -9.29
N GLU A 60 -21.93 -5.66 -9.72
CA GLU A 60 -21.48 -5.85 -11.11
C GLU A 60 -20.69 -4.75 -11.83
N ASN A 61 -20.97 -3.46 -11.65
CA ASN A 61 -20.34 -2.41 -12.49
C ASN A 61 -19.10 -1.74 -11.87
N GLY A 62 -18.12 -2.54 -11.48
CA GLY A 62 -16.83 -2.04 -10.99
C GLY A 62 -15.74 -2.05 -12.06
N LYS A 63 -14.85 -1.06 -12.05
CA LYS A 63 -13.66 -1.07 -12.92
C LYS A 63 -12.56 -1.93 -12.29
N PHE A 64 -12.11 -2.97 -12.96
CA PHE A 64 -11.01 -3.80 -12.48
C PHE A 64 -9.73 -2.97 -12.27
N LEU A 65 -9.01 -3.25 -11.19
CA LEU A 65 -7.75 -2.59 -10.83
C LEU A 65 -6.60 -3.59 -10.71
N LEU A 66 -6.73 -4.58 -9.82
CA LEU A 66 -5.65 -5.48 -9.44
C LEU A 66 -6.17 -6.90 -9.24
N SER A 67 -5.30 -7.87 -9.50
CA SER A 67 -5.49 -9.27 -9.14
C SER A 67 -4.41 -9.70 -8.16
N ALA A 68 -4.75 -10.66 -7.30
CA ALA A 68 -3.78 -11.34 -6.48
C ALA A 68 -4.07 -12.83 -6.44
N GLN A 69 -3.00 -13.64 -6.47
CA GLN A 69 -3.10 -15.09 -6.33
C GLN A 69 -2.33 -15.54 -5.10
N ARG A 70 -3.03 -16.25 -4.21
CA ARG A 70 -2.45 -16.84 -3.01
C ARG A 70 -1.77 -18.16 -3.35
N THR A 71 -0.53 -18.31 -2.91
CA THR A 71 0.25 -19.54 -2.95
C THR A 71 0.67 -19.90 -1.54
N ARG A 72 0.28 -21.10 -1.07
CA ARG A 72 0.72 -21.61 0.23
C ARG A 72 2.02 -22.37 0.06
N ARG A 73 3.05 -21.98 0.81
CA ARG A 73 4.32 -22.72 0.94
C ARG A 73 4.39 -23.41 2.30
N THR A 74 5.36 -24.29 2.47
CA THR A 74 5.61 -25.00 3.74
C THR A 74 5.84 -24.04 4.92
N THR A 75 6.55 -22.94 4.69
CA THR A 75 6.97 -22.00 5.75
C THR A 75 6.33 -20.62 5.69
N SER A 76 5.42 -20.36 4.73
CA SER A 76 4.83 -19.03 4.51
C SER A 76 3.65 -19.10 3.53
N THR A 77 2.72 -18.16 3.63
CA THR A 77 1.79 -17.82 2.55
C THR A 77 2.35 -16.66 1.73
N GLU A 78 2.23 -16.73 0.41
CA GLU A 78 2.56 -15.63 -0.49
C GLU A 78 1.34 -15.21 -1.32
N TYR A 79 1.22 -13.93 -1.63
CA TYR A 79 0.27 -13.40 -2.59
C TYR A 79 1.04 -12.65 -3.66
N ILE A 80 0.97 -13.13 -4.91
CA ILE A 80 1.52 -12.44 -6.07
C ILE A 80 0.45 -11.45 -6.55
N ILE A 81 0.80 -10.17 -6.69
CA ILE A 81 -0.12 -9.11 -7.09
C ILE A 81 0.23 -8.66 -8.51
N SER A 82 -0.79 -8.56 -9.36
CA SER A 82 -0.67 -8.26 -10.80
C SER A 82 -1.73 -7.24 -11.24
N MET A 83 -1.45 -6.55 -12.34
CA MET A 83 -2.39 -5.69 -13.06
C MET A 83 -3.26 -6.44 -14.06
N ASN A 84 -3.03 -7.73 -14.25
CA ASN A 84 -3.78 -8.55 -15.19
C ASN A 84 -4.47 -9.69 -14.44
N ALA A 85 -5.79 -9.79 -14.59
CA ALA A 85 -6.59 -10.84 -13.96
C ALA A 85 -6.25 -12.24 -14.49
N ASP A 86 -5.89 -12.34 -15.77
CA ASP A 86 -5.71 -13.63 -16.45
C ASP A 86 -4.27 -14.14 -16.36
N ASN A 87 -3.33 -13.27 -15.97
CA ASN A 87 -1.91 -13.63 -15.85
C ASN A 87 -1.30 -13.12 -14.54
N ILE A 88 -1.37 -13.97 -13.52
CA ILE A 88 -0.88 -13.69 -12.16
C ILE A 88 0.41 -14.49 -11.92
N SER A 89 1.51 -14.03 -12.51
CA SER A 89 2.84 -14.64 -12.34
C SER A 89 3.91 -13.60 -12.06
N ARG A 90 4.92 -13.96 -11.26
CA ARG A 90 6.11 -13.12 -10.99
C ARG A 90 6.94 -12.81 -12.23
N SER A 91 6.88 -13.67 -13.25
CA SER A 91 7.59 -13.46 -14.51
C SER A 91 6.83 -12.56 -15.49
N SER A 92 5.57 -12.25 -15.20
CA SER A 92 4.74 -11.40 -16.05
C SER A 92 5.17 -9.94 -15.97
N SER A 93 5.10 -9.22 -17.08
CA SER A 93 5.29 -7.76 -17.10
C SER A 93 4.20 -7.00 -16.34
N SER A 94 3.08 -7.66 -16.05
CA SER A 94 1.98 -7.12 -15.24
C SER A 94 2.16 -7.34 -13.73
N TYR A 95 3.22 -8.05 -13.31
CA TYR A 95 3.60 -8.20 -11.91
C TYR A 95 4.01 -6.86 -11.32
N ILE A 96 3.49 -6.56 -10.13
CA ILE A 96 3.75 -5.28 -9.46
C ILE A 96 4.25 -5.41 -8.02
N GLY A 97 4.07 -6.58 -7.40
CA GLY A 97 4.49 -6.76 -6.03
C GLY A 97 4.00 -8.04 -5.40
N LYS A 98 4.36 -8.24 -4.13
CA LYS A 98 4.07 -9.46 -3.39
C LYS A 98 3.80 -9.18 -1.92
N LEU A 99 2.83 -9.87 -1.32
CA LEU A 99 2.69 -10.00 0.13
C LEU A 99 3.25 -11.35 0.56
N ARG A 100 4.07 -11.40 1.61
CA ARG A 100 4.62 -12.65 2.17
C ARG A 100 4.37 -12.70 3.67
N SER A 101 3.79 -13.79 4.17
CA SER A 101 3.60 -14.04 5.59
C SER A 101 4.77 -14.80 6.21
N ASN A 102 4.87 -14.73 7.53
CA ASN A 102 5.62 -15.70 8.32
C ASN A 102 4.83 -17.01 8.46
N PHE A 103 5.47 -18.04 9.03
CA PHE A 103 4.85 -19.35 9.18
C PHE A 103 3.50 -19.33 9.92
N LEU A 104 3.37 -18.48 10.94
CA LEU A 104 2.16 -18.39 11.76
C LEU A 104 1.05 -17.50 11.18
N GLY A 105 1.30 -16.79 10.07
CA GLY A 105 0.36 -15.80 9.54
C GLY A 105 0.12 -14.62 10.49
N THR A 106 1.09 -14.29 11.33
CA THR A 106 1.03 -13.17 12.30
C THR A 106 1.84 -11.96 11.87
N LYS A 107 2.81 -12.14 10.97
CA LYS A 107 3.59 -11.05 10.39
C LYS A 107 3.59 -11.17 8.88
N PHE A 108 3.45 -10.05 8.19
CA PHE A 108 3.48 -9.99 6.74
C PHE A 108 4.38 -8.85 6.27
N ILE A 109 5.03 -9.04 5.13
CA ILE A 109 5.86 -8.04 4.47
C ILE A 109 5.28 -7.78 3.07
N ILE A 110 5.12 -6.50 2.74
CA ILE A 110 4.68 -6.05 1.41
C ILE A 110 5.91 -5.62 0.61
N TYR A 111 6.03 -6.19 -0.58
CA TYR A 111 7.09 -5.90 -1.53
C TYR A 111 6.55 -5.19 -2.77
N ASP A 112 7.19 -4.09 -3.12
CA ASP A 112 6.97 -3.31 -4.33
C ASP A 112 8.05 -3.64 -5.38
N THR A 113 7.76 -3.39 -6.65
CA THR A 113 8.68 -3.47 -7.79
C THR A 113 9.34 -2.14 -8.13
N GLN A 114 8.81 -1.01 -7.64
CA GLN A 114 9.38 0.31 -7.88
C GLN A 114 10.42 0.68 -6.83
N PRO A 115 11.58 1.23 -7.23
CA PRO A 115 12.54 1.79 -6.28
C PRO A 115 11.88 2.91 -5.48
N ALA A 116 11.98 2.87 -4.15
CA ALA A 116 11.74 4.07 -3.36
C ALA A 116 12.76 5.12 -3.81
N TYR A 117 12.31 6.26 -4.35
CA TYR A 117 13.22 7.29 -4.87
C TYR A 117 14.18 7.86 -3.80
N THR A 118 13.88 7.64 -2.52
CA THR A 118 14.76 7.93 -1.38
C THR A 118 15.98 7.00 -1.26
N ALA A 119 15.99 5.85 -1.97
CA ALA A 119 17.14 4.93 -2.02
C ALA A 119 18.12 5.24 -3.17
N SER A 120 17.88 6.30 -3.95
CA SER A 120 18.79 6.71 -5.04
C SER A 120 20.14 7.27 -4.54
N SER A 121 20.32 7.46 -3.24
CA SER A 121 21.62 7.80 -2.63
C SER A 121 22.54 6.60 -2.36
N HIS A 122 22.08 5.35 -2.57
CA HIS A 122 22.92 4.15 -2.36
C HIS A 122 22.78 3.12 -3.49
N VAL A 123 22.94 3.55 -4.74
CA VAL A 123 23.26 2.63 -5.84
C VAL A 123 24.74 2.27 -5.73
N PRO A 124 25.15 0.99 -5.53
CA PRO A 124 26.55 0.63 -5.56
C PRO A 124 27.10 0.84 -6.98
N PRO A 125 28.33 1.37 -7.14
CA PRO A 125 28.93 1.49 -8.46
C PRO A 125 29.16 0.09 -9.08
N PRO A 126 29.10 -0.05 -10.42
CA PRO A 126 29.32 -1.33 -11.07
C PRO A 126 30.81 -1.72 -10.98
N GLY A 127 31.16 -2.44 -9.92
CA GLY A 127 32.51 -2.90 -9.60
C GLY A 127 32.66 -4.42 -9.69
N ARG A 128 33.09 -4.88 -10.86
CA ARG A 128 33.84 -6.12 -11.19
C ARG A 128 33.86 -7.28 -10.17
N THR A 129 33.09 -8.33 -10.47
CA THR A 129 33.61 -9.71 -10.43
C THR A 129 33.16 -10.48 -11.67
N SER A 130 34.15 -10.78 -12.51
CA SER A 130 34.05 -11.66 -13.67
C SER A 130 33.90 -13.12 -13.24
N ARG A 131 32.84 -13.79 -13.72
CA ARG A 131 33.01 -15.07 -14.42
C ARG A 131 31.81 -15.40 -15.32
N ARG A 132 31.98 -15.03 -16.60
CA ARG A 132 31.73 -15.84 -17.80
C ARG A 132 30.35 -16.52 -17.94
N PHE A 133 29.43 -15.87 -18.66
CA PHE A 133 28.62 -16.50 -19.71
C PHE A 133 28.29 -15.44 -20.77
N TYR A 134 28.78 -15.66 -22.00
CA TYR A 134 28.35 -14.89 -23.16
C TYR A 134 26.89 -15.22 -23.46
N SER A 135 26.02 -14.22 -23.46
CA SER A 135 24.83 -14.24 -24.32
C SER A 135 24.62 -12.84 -24.91
N LYS A 136 24.30 -12.85 -26.20
CA LYS A 136 24.24 -11.71 -27.11
C LYS A 136 23.31 -10.62 -26.58
N LYS A 137 23.67 -9.35 -26.88
CA LYS A 137 22.87 -8.12 -26.77
C LYS A 137 21.38 -8.38 -26.55
N VAL A 138 20.93 -8.26 -25.30
CA VAL A 138 19.56 -7.91 -24.95
C VAL A 138 19.68 -6.68 -24.08
N SER A 139 18.84 -5.68 -24.35
CA SER A 139 18.74 -4.44 -23.59
C SER A 139 18.84 -4.68 -22.08
N PRO A 140 19.57 -3.83 -21.31
CA PRO A 140 19.62 -3.97 -19.87
C PRO A 140 18.24 -3.64 -19.33
N LYS A 141 17.43 -4.67 -19.12
CA LYS A 141 16.20 -4.55 -18.33
C LYS A 141 16.70 -4.22 -16.93
N VAL A 142 16.58 -2.94 -16.54
CA VAL A 142 16.90 -2.42 -15.20
C VAL A 142 16.38 -3.44 -14.18
N PRO A 143 17.16 -3.88 -13.18
CA PRO A 143 16.68 -4.84 -12.22
C PRO A 143 15.40 -4.29 -11.59
N THR A 144 14.26 -4.92 -11.88
CA THR A 144 13.01 -4.65 -11.17
C THR A 144 13.21 -5.14 -9.74
N GLY A 145 13.79 -4.28 -8.90
CA GLY A 145 14.11 -4.60 -7.51
C GLY A 145 12.83 -4.91 -6.74
N SER A 146 12.95 -5.78 -5.72
CA SER A 146 11.84 -6.08 -4.81
C SER A 146 12.10 -5.36 -3.50
N TYR A 147 11.34 -4.30 -3.23
CA TYR A 147 11.58 -3.39 -2.09
C TYR A 147 10.56 -3.63 -0.98
N ASN A 148 11.01 -3.82 0.26
CA ASN A 148 10.12 -3.88 1.41
C ASN A 148 9.53 -2.48 1.68
N ILE A 149 8.24 -2.31 1.40
CA ILE A 149 7.56 -1.02 1.57
C ILE A 149 6.69 -0.95 2.83
N ALA A 150 6.34 -2.09 3.42
CA ALA A 150 5.53 -2.13 4.63
C ALA A 150 5.60 -3.48 5.34
N GLN A 151 5.39 -3.44 6.66
CA GLN A 151 5.23 -4.62 7.50
C GLN A 151 3.88 -4.58 8.22
N ILE A 152 3.19 -5.70 8.28
CA ILE A 152 1.94 -5.88 9.04
C ILE A 152 2.22 -6.88 10.15
N SER A 153 1.75 -6.59 11.36
CA SER A 153 1.84 -7.49 12.51
C SER A 153 0.49 -7.61 13.20
N TYR A 154 0.09 -8.83 13.49
CA TYR A 154 -1.08 -9.18 14.29
C TYR A 154 -0.61 -9.65 15.66
N GLU A 155 -1.09 -9.00 16.72
CA GLU A 155 -0.84 -9.46 18.08
C GLU A 155 -1.47 -10.83 18.30
N LEU A 156 -0.71 -11.73 18.91
CA LEU A 156 -1.22 -13.00 19.41
C LEU A 156 -1.97 -12.72 20.70
N ASN A 157 -3.23 -13.13 20.78
CA ASN A 157 -3.97 -13.08 22.02
C ASN A 157 -3.50 -14.23 22.92
N VAL A 158 -2.61 -13.97 23.88
CA VAL A 158 -2.01 -15.01 24.73
C VAL A 158 -2.95 -15.44 25.88
N LEU A 159 -4.02 -14.70 26.16
CA LEU A 159 -4.84 -14.87 27.38
C LEU A 159 -6.36 -14.86 27.14
N GLY A 160 -6.85 -15.54 26.10
CA GLY A 160 -8.29 -15.81 25.95
C GLY A 160 -9.19 -14.60 25.66
N THR A 161 -8.63 -13.42 25.40
CA THR A 161 -9.40 -12.23 25.04
C THR A 161 -10.13 -12.46 23.72
N ARG A 162 -11.46 -12.63 23.79
CA ARG A 162 -12.35 -12.71 22.64
C ARG A 162 -12.42 -11.34 21.97
N GLY A 163 -11.85 -11.20 20.77
CA GLY A 163 -11.93 -9.97 20.00
C GLY A 163 -11.05 -9.99 18.74
N PRO A 164 -11.21 -9.02 17.82
CA PRO A 164 -10.31 -8.84 16.69
C PRO A 164 -8.86 -8.66 17.19
N ARG A 165 -7.91 -9.34 16.56
CA ARG A 165 -6.48 -9.21 16.88
C ARG A 165 -6.05 -7.76 16.66
N LYS A 166 -5.22 -7.22 17.55
CA LYS A 166 -4.61 -5.91 17.30
C LYS A 166 -3.70 -6.02 16.09
N MET A 167 -3.83 -5.06 15.20
CA MET A 167 -3.14 -5.00 13.93
C MET A 167 -2.33 -3.72 13.87
N HIS A 168 -1.04 -3.86 13.63
CA HIS A 168 -0.11 -2.76 13.40
C HIS A 168 0.46 -2.87 11.99
N CYS A 169 0.47 -1.77 11.25
CA CYS A 169 1.06 -1.69 9.93
C CYS A 169 2.08 -0.56 9.89
N ILE A 170 3.34 -0.89 9.66
CA ILE A 170 4.44 0.07 9.52
C ILE A 170 4.67 0.29 8.03
N MET A 171 4.45 1.51 7.55
CA MET A 171 4.59 1.89 6.15
C MET A 171 5.98 2.48 5.91
N HIS A 172 6.96 1.65 5.56
CA HIS A 172 8.35 2.09 5.31
C HIS A 172 8.46 3.08 4.15
N SER A 173 7.57 2.98 3.15
CA SER A 173 7.55 3.90 2.01
C SER A 173 6.76 5.19 2.24
N ILE A 174 6.14 5.38 3.40
CA ILE A 174 5.32 6.57 3.72
C ILE A 174 5.82 7.17 5.03
N PRO A 175 6.43 8.37 5.03
CA PRO A 175 6.82 9.02 6.27
C PRO A 175 5.59 9.50 7.04
N ALA A 176 5.70 9.59 8.37
CA ALA A 176 4.63 10.10 9.23
C ALA A 176 4.28 11.56 8.90
N SER A 177 5.26 12.36 8.45
CA SER A 177 5.08 13.73 7.99
C SER A 177 4.15 13.85 6.78
N ALA A 178 3.91 12.77 6.03
CA ALA A 178 2.93 12.73 4.95
C ALA A 178 1.54 13.15 5.45
N LEU A 179 1.16 12.79 6.67
CA LEU A 179 -0.15 13.18 7.23
C LEU A 179 -0.25 14.67 7.59
N GLY A 180 0.87 15.37 7.72
CA GLY A 180 0.89 16.81 8.00
C GLY A 180 0.25 17.66 6.90
N VAL A 181 -0.06 18.91 7.23
CA VAL A 181 -0.54 19.90 6.27
C VAL A 181 0.51 20.08 5.17
N GLY A 182 0.12 19.87 3.91
CA GLY A 182 1.04 19.95 2.77
C GLY A 182 2.02 18.79 2.62
N GLY A 183 1.95 17.75 3.48
CA GLY A 183 2.83 16.58 3.38
C GLY A 183 2.68 15.86 2.03
N SER A 184 3.68 15.09 1.64
CA SER A 184 3.63 14.30 0.40
C SER A 184 4.18 12.90 0.63
N VAL A 185 3.73 11.94 -0.19
CA VAL A 185 4.31 10.60 -0.19
C VAL A 185 5.50 10.62 -1.17
N PRO A 186 6.72 10.22 -0.75
CA PRO A 186 7.88 10.18 -1.62
C PRO A 186 7.67 9.30 -2.86
N GLY A 187 8.29 9.65 -3.98
CA GLY A 187 8.28 8.84 -5.19
C GLY A 187 7.03 8.94 -6.06
N GLN A 188 6.25 10.01 -5.93
CA GLN A 188 5.25 10.34 -6.94
C GLN A 188 5.94 10.74 -8.25
N PRO A 189 5.49 10.25 -9.42
CA PRO A 189 5.73 10.95 -10.66
C PRO A 189 5.07 12.32 -10.51
N GLU A 190 5.88 13.37 -10.37
CA GLU A 190 5.42 14.73 -10.56
C GLU A 190 4.96 14.83 -12.01
N LEU A 191 3.67 14.60 -12.27
CA LEU A 191 3.05 15.20 -13.43
C LEU A 191 3.04 16.70 -13.14
N LEU A 192 4.10 17.34 -13.63
CA LEU A 192 4.41 18.74 -13.52
C LEU A 192 3.13 19.59 -13.61
N ARG A 193 2.80 20.26 -12.52
CA ARG A 193 2.11 21.54 -12.60
C ARG A 193 3.15 22.56 -13.02
N HIS A 194 3.40 22.70 -14.32
CA HIS A 194 3.99 23.93 -14.85
C HIS A 194 3.44 24.23 -16.25
N PRO A 195 2.86 25.42 -16.48
CA PRO A 195 2.60 25.93 -17.81
C PRO A 195 3.92 26.05 -18.58
N LEU A 196 3.85 25.76 -19.87
CA LEU A 196 4.92 25.98 -20.85
C LEU A 196 5.49 27.39 -20.71
N GLU A 197 6.76 27.50 -20.32
CA GLU A 197 7.80 28.20 -21.07
C GLU A 197 9.13 28.18 -20.30
N ASP A 198 10.19 28.06 -21.08
CA ASP A 198 11.57 28.43 -20.79
C ASP A 198 12.47 27.55 -19.90
N SER A 199 13.41 26.95 -20.63
CA SER A 199 14.85 27.23 -20.53
C SER A 199 15.73 26.05 -20.14
N PHE A 200 16.36 25.53 -21.20
CA PHE A 200 17.67 24.88 -21.20
C PHE A 200 18.67 25.63 -20.32
N ARG A 201 19.22 25.00 -19.27
CA ARG A 201 20.65 25.14 -18.89
C ARG A 201 21.18 23.87 -18.23
N SER A 202 22.36 23.51 -18.69
CA SER A 202 23.25 22.42 -18.29
C SER A 202 23.75 22.55 -16.86
N ILE A 203 24.11 21.43 -16.23
CA ILE A 203 25.08 21.46 -15.12
C ILE A 203 25.98 20.21 -15.11
N SER A 204 27.28 20.48 -14.99
CA SER A 204 28.44 19.61 -14.95
C SER A 204 28.56 18.80 -13.64
N PHE A 205 29.19 17.63 -13.71
CA PHE A 205 29.52 16.78 -12.55
C PHE A 205 30.89 17.15 -11.97
N SER A 206 31.00 17.27 -10.65
CA SER A 206 32.26 17.15 -9.92
C SER A 206 32.12 16.07 -8.83
N LYS A 207 33.14 15.21 -8.74
CA LYS A 207 33.25 14.09 -7.79
C LYS A 207 34.12 14.51 -6.60
N SER A 208 33.77 14.07 -5.40
CA SER A 208 34.75 13.83 -4.33
C SER A 208 34.51 12.43 -3.75
N LEU A 209 35.62 11.78 -3.41
CA LEU A 209 35.79 10.39 -3.04
C LEU A 209 36.12 10.35 -1.55
N ASP A 210 35.53 9.45 -0.78
CA ASP A 210 36.21 8.91 0.41
C ASP A 210 35.69 7.51 0.78
N HIS A 211 36.62 6.70 1.28
CA HIS A 211 36.60 5.24 1.31
C HIS A 211 36.50 4.75 2.76
N SER A 212 35.51 3.91 3.10
CA SER A 212 35.66 2.96 4.22
C SER A 212 34.76 1.75 3.99
N VAL A 213 35.36 0.57 3.95
CA VAL A 213 34.73 -0.72 3.69
C VAL A 213 34.36 -1.39 5.01
N GLU A 214 33.14 -1.92 5.12
CA GLU A 214 32.87 -3.08 5.99
C GLU A 214 31.72 -3.92 5.40
N PHE A 215 32.01 -5.20 5.20
CA PHE A 215 31.13 -6.21 4.60
C PHE A 215 30.49 -7.01 5.72
N SER A 216 29.15 -7.03 5.79
CA SER A 216 28.41 -7.95 6.66
C SER A 216 27.29 -8.64 5.89
N SER A 217 27.32 -9.97 5.96
CA SER A 217 26.40 -10.93 5.35
C SER A 217 25.57 -11.56 6.46
N SER A 218 24.24 -11.50 6.40
CA SER A 218 23.34 -12.30 7.27
C SER A 218 21.93 -12.30 6.66
N ARG A 219 21.38 -13.43 6.19
CA ARG A 219 20.76 -14.52 6.96
C ARG A 219 20.00 -14.03 8.20
N PHE A 220 18.68 -14.16 8.10
CA PHE A 220 17.65 -14.00 9.13
C PHE A 220 18.23 -14.05 10.55
N SER A 221 18.58 -12.87 11.06
CA SER A 221 18.93 -12.68 12.46
C SER A 221 18.21 -11.45 12.98
N ASP A 222 17.81 -11.60 14.23
CA ASP A 222 17.15 -10.70 15.15
C ASP A 222 17.59 -9.24 15.01
N VAL A 223 16.62 -8.33 14.83
CA VAL A 223 16.84 -6.88 14.97
C VAL A 223 16.08 -6.43 16.20
N GLY A 224 16.79 -6.53 17.33
CA GLY A 224 16.67 -5.55 18.39
C GLY A 224 17.07 -4.19 17.83
N VAL A 225 16.20 -3.20 18.02
CA VAL A 225 16.41 -1.82 17.59
C VAL A 225 17.57 -1.24 18.39
N SER A 226 18.75 -1.14 17.77
CA SER A 226 19.75 -0.16 18.21
C SER A 226 19.31 1.19 17.66
N HIS A 227 18.73 2.02 18.53
CA HIS A 227 18.50 3.43 18.25
C HIS A 227 19.87 4.13 18.11
N LYS A 228 20.31 4.35 16.87
CA LYS A 228 21.07 5.57 16.57
C LYS A 228 20.03 6.64 16.22
N ASP A 229 19.86 7.56 17.15
CA ASP A 229 19.02 8.74 17.02
C ASP A 229 19.75 9.75 16.11
N ASP A 230 19.73 9.50 14.80
CA ASP A 230 20.13 10.51 13.82
C ASP A 230 18.91 11.39 13.52
N GLY A 231 18.70 12.38 14.40
CA GLY A 231 18.54 13.80 14.07
C GLY A 231 17.55 14.31 13.00
N ASP A 232 16.72 13.51 12.34
CA ASP A 232 15.68 14.03 11.44
C ASP A 232 14.32 13.36 11.69
N GLY A 233 13.47 14.05 12.46
CA GLY A 233 12.10 13.63 12.74
C GLY A 233 11.22 13.44 11.49
N ASN A 234 11.69 13.87 10.31
CA ASN A 234 10.98 13.79 9.05
C ASN A 234 11.02 12.41 8.35
N MET A 235 11.91 11.49 8.77
CA MET A 235 12.04 10.15 8.17
C MET A 235 11.31 9.02 8.91
N ARG A 236 10.62 9.30 10.02
CA ARG A 236 9.92 8.23 10.76
C ARG A 236 8.80 7.62 9.91
N PRO A 237 8.70 6.29 9.80
CA PRO A 237 7.65 5.65 9.00
C PRO A 237 6.27 5.90 9.62
N LEU A 238 5.26 6.00 8.77
CA LEU A 238 3.87 6.05 9.20
C LEU A 238 3.48 4.70 9.82
N ILE A 239 2.92 4.74 11.03
CA ILE A 239 2.36 3.58 11.70
C ILE A 239 0.85 3.69 11.67
N LEU A 240 0.19 2.68 11.12
CA LEU A 240 -1.25 2.50 11.15
C LEU A 240 -1.60 1.43 12.19
N LYS A 241 -2.74 1.60 12.85
CA LYS A 241 -3.29 0.61 13.78
C LYS A 241 -4.78 0.41 13.54
N ASN A 242 -5.32 -0.76 13.92
CA ASN A 242 -6.77 -0.94 13.91
C ASN A 242 -7.44 0.01 14.89
N LYS A 243 -8.52 0.66 14.44
CA LYS A 243 -9.37 1.49 15.28
C LYS A 243 -10.06 0.60 16.32
N ALA A 244 -10.07 1.06 17.57
CA ALA A 244 -10.79 0.39 18.63
C ALA A 244 -12.32 0.49 18.37
N PRO A 245 -13.09 -0.59 18.59
CA PRO A 245 -14.54 -0.51 18.49
C PRO A 245 -15.09 0.44 19.54
N ARG A 246 -16.24 1.04 19.26
CA ARG A 246 -17.00 1.86 20.20
C ARG A 246 -18.16 1.04 20.75
N TRP A 247 -18.52 1.29 22.00
CA TRP A 247 -19.75 0.76 22.57
C TRP A 247 -20.95 1.38 21.86
N HIS A 248 -21.92 0.54 21.47
CA HIS A 248 -23.16 0.97 20.87
C HIS A 248 -24.33 0.58 21.77
N GLU A 249 -24.89 1.56 22.48
CA GLU A 249 -25.90 1.33 23.53
C GLU A 249 -27.13 0.57 23.03
N GLN A 250 -27.70 0.94 21.88
CA GLN A 250 -28.91 0.27 21.38
C GLN A 250 -28.68 -1.19 20.94
N LEU A 251 -27.45 -1.54 20.55
CA LEU A 251 -27.09 -2.88 20.06
C LEU A 251 -26.38 -3.69 21.14
N GLN A 252 -26.11 -3.11 22.32
CA GLN A 252 -25.39 -3.71 23.43
C GLN A 252 -24.12 -4.47 23.01
N CYS A 253 -23.35 -3.88 22.09
CA CYS A 253 -22.13 -4.49 21.58
C CYS A 253 -21.06 -3.47 21.21
N TRP A 254 -19.81 -3.94 21.19
CA TRP A 254 -18.68 -3.20 20.67
C TRP A 254 -18.65 -3.31 19.14
N CYS A 255 -18.80 -2.18 18.44
CA CYS A 255 -18.82 -2.16 16.98
C CYS A 255 -18.03 -0.98 16.39
N LEU A 256 -17.69 -1.11 15.10
CA LEU A 256 -17.14 -0.02 14.31
C LEU A 256 -18.25 0.53 13.41
N ASN A 257 -18.26 1.85 13.21
CA ASN A 257 -19.20 2.48 12.30
C ASN A 257 -18.67 2.41 10.86
N PHE A 258 -19.19 1.46 10.09
CA PHE A 258 -18.87 1.28 8.67
C PHE A 258 -19.77 2.07 7.71
N ARG A 259 -20.69 2.90 8.23
CA ARG A 259 -21.60 3.74 7.44
C ARG A 259 -22.34 2.97 6.33
N GLY A 260 -22.82 1.77 6.66
CA GLY A 260 -23.52 0.89 5.72
C GLY A 260 -22.63 0.17 4.69
N ARG A 261 -21.31 0.45 4.64
CA ARG A 261 -20.38 -0.20 3.70
C ARG A 261 -20.07 -1.66 4.04
N VAL A 262 -20.29 -2.07 5.29
CA VAL A 262 -20.04 -3.43 5.77
C VAL A 262 -21.32 -3.94 6.39
N THR A 263 -21.83 -5.05 5.86
CA THR A 263 -23.16 -5.58 6.19
C THR A 263 -23.10 -6.97 6.82
N VAL A 264 -21.94 -7.64 6.78
CA VAL A 264 -21.77 -9.00 7.31
C VAL A 264 -20.73 -9.00 8.41
N ALA A 265 -21.10 -9.50 9.59
CA ALA A 265 -20.18 -9.67 10.71
C ALA A 265 -19.01 -10.60 10.35
N SER A 266 -17.78 -10.19 10.66
CA SER A 266 -16.57 -10.97 10.43
C SER A 266 -15.40 -10.45 11.25
N VAL A 267 -14.51 -11.34 11.70
CA VAL A 267 -13.20 -10.97 12.28
C VAL A 267 -12.29 -10.20 11.31
N LYS A 268 -12.65 -10.18 10.02
CA LYS A 268 -11.98 -9.44 8.95
C LYS A 268 -12.42 -7.98 8.86
N ASN A 269 -13.47 -7.58 9.56
CA ASN A 269 -13.97 -6.22 9.48
C ASN A 269 -13.06 -5.32 10.35
N PHE A 270 -12.39 -4.36 9.72
CA PHE A 270 -11.51 -3.43 10.44
C PHE A 270 -11.48 -2.04 9.78
N GLN A 271 -11.10 -1.06 10.58
CA GLN A 271 -10.71 0.27 10.12
C GLN A 271 -9.28 0.52 10.60
N LEU A 272 -8.42 1.09 9.76
CA LEU A 272 -7.09 1.57 10.15
C LEU A 272 -7.08 3.09 10.28
N ILE A 273 -6.42 3.54 11.33
CA ILE A 273 -6.15 4.95 11.64
C ILE A 273 -4.64 5.12 11.89
N ALA A 274 -4.15 6.35 11.84
CA ALA A 274 -2.78 6.65 12.22
C ALA A 274 -2.57 6.38 13.72
N ALA A 275 -1.44 5.79 14.07
CA ALA A 275 -1.01 5.70 15.46
C ALA A 275 -0.46 7.06 15.91
N ALA A 276 -0.87 7.50 17.11
CA ALA A 276 -0.31 8.69 17.73
C ALA A 276 1.20 8.51 17.93
N GLN A 277 2.00 9.47 17.47
CA GLN A 277 3.44 9.47 17.68
C GLN A 277 3.74 9.95 19.11
N PRO A 278 4.51 9.19 19.91
CA PRO A 278 4.96 9.65 21.23
C PRO A 278 6.13 10.61 21.02
N ALA A 279 5.86 11.92 20.86
CA ALA A 279 6.79 13.04 21.10
C ALA A 279 6.34 14.35 20.42
N SER A 280 5.12 14.82 20.67
CA SER A 280 4.88 16.27 20.57
C SER A 280 4.05 16.66 21.78
N SER A 281 4.64 17.48 22.64
CA SER A 281 4.00 18.13 23.80
C SER A 281 3.01 19.21 23.32
N GLY A 282 2.07 18.81 22.48
CA GLY A 282 1.04 19.65 21.90
C GLY A 282 -0.26 18.86 21.72
N PRO A 283 -1.40 19.55 21.52
CA PRO A 283 -2.68 18.87 21.30
C PRO A 283 -2.57 17.91 20.12
N ALA A 284 -3.10 16.69 20.29
CA ALA A 284 -3.12 15.70 19.22
C ALA A 284 -3.76 16.30 17.96
N PRO A 285 -3.10 16.23 16.79
CA PRO A 285 -3.66 16.82 15.59
C PRO A 285 -5.04 16.19 15.29
N PRO A 286 -6.01 17.00 14.84
CA PRO A 286 -7.42 16.60 14.73
C PRO A 286 -7.67 15.40 13.80
N ASP A 287 -6.69 15.03 12.97
CA ASP A 287 -6.80 13.98 11.96
C ASP A 287 -6.39 12.57 12.43
N MET A 288 -5.97 12.36 13.68
CA MET A 288 -5.48 11.03 14.13
C MET A 288 -6.57 9.95 14.22
N ASP A 289 -7.85 10.32 14.36
CA ASP A 289 -8.98 9.38 14.38
C ASP A 289 -9.61 9.17 12.98
N LYS A 290 -9.04 9.82 11.95
CA LYS A 290 -9.50 9.74 10.57
C LYS A 290 -9.21 8.35 10.02
N VAL A 291 -10.26 7.67 9.56
CA VAL A 291 -10.14 6.35 8.93
C VAL A 291 -9.39 6.50 7.60
N ILE A 292 -8.24 5.82 7.50
CA ILE A 292 -7.35 5.79 6.33
C ILE A 292 -7.68 4.60 5.43
N LEU A 293 -7.99 3.45 6.02
CA LEU A 293 -8.44 2.24 5.33
C LEU A 293 -9.63 1.63 6.07
N GLN A 294 -10.67 1.29 5.35
CA GLN A 294 -11.82 0.55 5.85
C GLN A 294 -11.99 -0.71 5.03
N PHE A 295 -12.12 -1.84 5.69
CA PHE A 295 -12.31 -3.14 5.05
C PHE A 295 -13.38 -3.95 5.78
N GLY A 296 -14.24 -4.62 5.03
CA GLY A 296 -15.17 -5.54 5.65
C GLY A 296 -16.02 -6.35 4.68
N LYS A 297 -16.67 -7.37 5.24
CA LYS A 297 -17.43 -8.36 4.50
C LYS A 297 -18.83 -7.85 4.16
N VAL A 298 -19.25 -8.09 2.93
CA VAL A 298 -20.60 -7.77 2.43
C VAL A 298 -21.33 -8.96 1.82
N GLY A 299 -20.60 -10.05 1.55
CA GLY A 299 -21.16 -11.30 1.05
C GLY A 299 -20.25 -12.49 1.31
N LYS A 300 -20.58 -13.66 0.78
CA LYS A 300 -19.80 -14.91 0.95
C LYS A 300 -18.33 -14.74 0.53
N ASP A 301 -18.13 -14.10 -0.62
CA ASP A 301 -16.85 -13.92 -1.28
C ASP A 301 -16.66 -12.50 -1.82
N MET A 302 -17.31 -11.54 -1.15
CA MET A 302 -17.28 -10.13 -1.52
C MET A 302 -17.04 -9.25 -0.29
N PHE A 303 -16.15 -8.28 -0.44
CA PHE A 303 -15.67 -7.41 0.62
C PHE A 303 -15.58 -5.98 0.10
N THR A 304 -15.94 -4.98 0.91
CA THR A 304 -15.66 -3.58 0.61
C THR A 304 -14.25 -3.22 1.09
N MET A 305 -13.59 -2.35 0.33
CA MET A 305 -12.28 -1.79 0.65
C MET A 305 -12.31 -0.32 0.29
N ASP A 306 -12.34 0.55 1.28
CA ASP A 306 -12.36 1.99 1.07
C ASP A 306 -11.06 2.59 1.62
N TYR A 307 -10.33 3.35 0.82
CA TYR A 307 -9.05 3.92 1.23
C TYR A 307 -8.94 5.39 0.85
N ARG A 308 -7.97 6.07 1.44
CA ARG A 308 -7.65 7.46 1.14
C ARG A 308 -6.17 7.73 1.32
N TYR A 309 -5.77 8.98 1.10
CA TYR A 309 -4.44 9.45 1.46
C TYR A 309 -4.05 9.00 2.87
N PRO A 310 -2.82 8.49 3.11
CA PRO A 310 -1.68 8.43 2.18
C PRO A 310 -1.54 7.10 1.43
N LEU A 311 -2.48 6.17 1.55
CA LEU A 311 -2.37 4.86 0.92
C LEU A 311 -2.69 4.90 -0.58
N SER A 312 -1.97 4.11 -1.36
CA SER A 312 -2.33 3.76 -2.74
C SER A 312 -3.26 2.54 -2.78
N ALA A 313 -3.88 2.29 -3.94
CA ALA A 313 -4.70 1.09 -4.15
C ALA A 313 -3.91 -0.21 -3.90
N PHE A 314 -2.65 -0.25 -4.37
CA PHE A 314 -1.76 -1.39 -4.16
C PHE A 314 -1.50 -1.66 -2.67
N GLN A 315 -1.12 -0.62 -1.92
CA GLN A 315 -0.83 -0.74 -0.49
C GLN A 315 -2.08 -1.17 0.29
N ALA A 316 -3.21 -0.50 0.06
CA ALA A 316 -4.49 -0.84 0.68
C ALA A 316 -4.91 -2.29 0.40
N PHE A 317 -4.80 -2.73 -0.86
CA PHE A 317 -5.14 -4.09 -1.25
C PHE A 317 -4.23 -5.12 -0.59
N ALA A 318 -2.91 -4.91 -0.60
CA ALA A 318 -1.95 -5.79 0.05
C ALA A 318 -2.20 -5.90 1.57
N ILE A 319 -2.56 -4.79 2.23
CA ILE A 319 -2.97 -4.78 3.64
C ILE A 319 -4.20 -5.66 3.85
N CYS A 320 -5.26 -5.48 3.06
CA CYS A 320 -6.48 -6.28 3.15
C CYS A 320 -6.24 -7.77 2.89
N LEU A 321 -5.34 -8.12 1.95
CA LEU A 321 -4.97 -9.51 1.64
C LEU A 321 -4.43 -10.27 2.85
N SER A 322 -3.72 -9.58 3.75
CA SER A 322 -3.18 -10.19 4.98
C SER A 322 -4.26 -10.72 5.94
N SER A 323 -5.50 -10.22 5.84
CA SER A 323 -6.62 -10.66 6.68
C SER A 323 -7.25 -11.99 6.24
N PHE A 324 -6.85 -12.52 5.08
CA PHE A 324 -7.37 -13.77 4.51
C PHE A 324 -6.55 -15.02 4.84
N ASP A 325 -5.37 -14.85 5.45
CA ASP A 325 -4.63 -15.95 6.10
C ASP A 325 -5.32 -16.32 7.42
#